data_AF-A0A3Q3K0E4-F1
#
_entry.id   AF-A0A3Q3K0E4-F1
#
_cell.length_a   1.000
_cell.length_b   1.000
_cell.length_c   1.000
_cell.angle_alpha   90.00
_cell.angle_beta   90.00
_cell.angle_gamma   90.00
#
_symmetry.space_group_name_H-M   'P 1'
#
loop_
_entity.id
_entity.type
_entity.pdbx_description
1 polymer ?
#
loop_
_entity_poly.entity_id
_entity_poly.type
_entity_poly.pdbx_seq_one_letter_code
_entity_poly.pdbx_strand_id
1 'polypeptide(L)'
;VVNHLSLSLFGSCFLGSEEHAGFLYVHSTLQSLQGLPLPNQPYLFGLLVHRAEMAWAKAFPLRLMLRLGAEYRYPCPLYSVRFRKPLFGEIGHTIMRLLVDFRNCCYSLPMVPGLTVDLEAQRTRIKLLMKALNKSSEHVLAIGACFNETADSHLICVQGDDGQYQTQAISIHNHPRKGLMVQITMETMAELRRSLREMKDYTVTCGRLDQPDNQELVCVQWIISPIDGKSMESISSMKMFHKSEYKENGKIIRWTERGDHHKGRATDCAEHNRLTERIARAFCLALCPHLKLLKEDGMAKLGLRVTFDSQEMAGSNGQPLPAQYLNALDTVLIPVIHSRGRKRGEEPIVMELIFYILEIIT
;
A
#
# COMPACT_ATOMS: atom_id res chain seq x y z
N VAL A 1 19.18 3.61 -4.92
CA VAL A 1 17.95 4.42 -5.04
C VAL A 1 17.12 4.16 -3.80
N VAL A 2 16.62 5.22 -3.18
CA VAL A 2 15.87 5.19 -1.91
C VAL A 2 14.38 5.16 -2.23
N ASN A 3 13.62 4.33 -1.51
CA ASN A 3 12.18 4.14 -1.71
C ASN A 3 11.39 4.43 -0.42
N HIS A 4 10.06 4.49 -0.53
CA HIS A 4 9.18 4.52 0.63
C HIS A 4 9.49 3.39 1.62
N LEU A 5 9.54 3.72 2.92
CA LEU A 5 9.87 2.85 4.04
C LEU A 5 11.25 2.18 3.95
N SER A 6 12.15 2.69 3.10
CA SER A 6 13.54 2.26 3.07
C SER A 6 14.40 3.04 4.07
N LEU A 7 15.59 2.52 4.36
CA LEU A 7 16.54 3.12 5.29
C LEU A 7 17.84 3.54 4.60
N SER A 8 18.45 4.61 5.10
CA SER A 8 19.87 4.91 4.88
C SER A 8 20.54 5.08 6.23
N LEU A 9 21.72 4.50 6.40
CA LEU A 9 22.41 4.44 7.68
C LEU A 9 23.66 5.32 7.68
N PHE A 10 23.97 5.88 8.84
CA PHE A 10 25.21 6.62 9.05
C PHE A 10 26.28 5.70 9.63
N GLY A 11 27.49 5.77 9.07
CA GLY A 11 28.64 5.01 9.55
C GLY A 11 29.35 5.64 10.76
N SER A 12 29.03 6.89 11.09
CA SER A 12 29.68 7.67 12.14
C SER A 12 28.68 8.64 12.79
N CYS A 13 29.14 9.43 13.76
CA CYS A 13 28.36 10.50 14.38
C CYS A 13 27.75 11.42 13.31
N PHE A 14 26.46 11.71 13.46
CA PHE A 14 25.71 12.57 12.53
C PHE A 14 24.85 13.56 13.31
N LEU A 15 24.79 14.81 12.84
CA LEU A 15 24.05 15.90 13.49
C LEU A 15 24.37 16.07 14.99
N GLY A 16 25.62 15.77 15.39
CA GLY A 16 26.12 15.94 16.75
C GLY A 16 25.72 14.84 17.74
N SER A 17 25.28 13.67 17.27
CA SER A 17 25.01 12.52 18.13
C SER A 17 25.48 11.22 17.51
N GLU A 18 26.09 10.36 18.32
CA GLU A 18 26.33 8.98 17.94
C GLU A 18 25.03 8.18 17.91
N GLU A 19 24.00 8.56 18.65
CA GLU A 19 22.71 7.85 18.69
C GLU A 19 21.86 8.01 17.42
N HIS A 20 22.20 8.96 16.55
CA HIS A 20 21.54 9.09 15.26
C HIS A 20 22.05 8.00 14.31
N ALA A 21 21.15 7.09 13.92
CA ALA A 21 21.51 5.89 13.17
C ALA A 21 21.32 6.03 11.66
N GLY A 22 20.40 6.89 11.24
CA GLY A 22 20.05 7.00 9.82
C GLY A 22 18.75 7.76 9.57
N PHE A 23 18.27 7.64 8.33
CA PHE A 23 16.95 8.13 7.90
C PHE A 23 16.06 6.99 7.45
N LEU A 24 14.80 7.03 7.90
CA LEU A 24 13.67 6.30 7.32
C LEU A 24 12.96 7.21 6.33
N TYR A 25 12.80 6.77 5.09
CA TYR A 25 12.21 7.61 4.04
C TYR A 25 10.72 7.34 3.88
N VAL A 26 9.93 8.40 3.84
CA VAL A 26 8.47 8.31 3.74
C VAL A 26 7.93 9.22 2.63
N HIS A 27 6.79 8.83 2.06
CA HIS A 27 6.00 9.73 1.24
C HIS A 27 5.02 10.47 2.15
N SER A 28 4.73 11.71 1.82
CA SER A 28 3.58 12.41 2.38
C SER A 28 2.29 11.78 1.83
N THR A 29 1.33 11.56 2.71
CA THR A 29 -0.02 11.09 2.36
C THR A 29 -1.03 12.14 2.81
N LEU A 30 -1.37 12.12 4.10
CA LEU A 30 -2.43 12.93 4.70
C LEU A 30 -1.89 14.21 5.38
N GLN A 31 -0.57 14.35 5.50
CA GLN A 31 0.05 15.52 6.11
C GLN A 31 -0.09 16.76 5.21
N SER A 32 -0.19 17.94 5.84
CA SER A 32 -0.15 19.21 5.10
C SER A 32 1.23 19.45 4.51
N LEU A 33 1.25 19.90 3.25
CA LEU A 33 2.43 20.34 2.53
C LEU A 33 2.45 21.87 2.31
N GLN A 34 1.48 22.58 2.88
CA GLN A 34 1.30 24.01 2.63
C GLN A 34 2.52 24.81 3.11
N GLY A 35 3.03 25.67 2.24
CA GLY A 35 4.16 26.55 2.55
C GLY A 35 5.54 25.89 2.52
N LEU A 36 5.65 24.61 2.12
CA LEU A 36 6.94 23.94 1.99
C LEU A 36 7.56 24.18 0.59
N PRO A 37 8.85 24.56 0.50
CA PRO A 37 9.56 24.64 -0.77
C PRO A 37 9.96 23.22 -1.22
N LEU A 38 9.06 22.57 -1.95
CA LEU A 38 9.23 21.18 -2.36
C LEU A 38 9.98 21.08 -3.70
N PRO A 39 10.88 20.09 -3.87
CA PRO A 39 11.50 19.82 -5.16
C PRO A 39 10.49 19.21 -6.14
N ASN A 40 10.89 19.14 -7.42
CA ASN A 40 10.11 18.40 -8.42
C ASN A 40 10.01 16.92 -8.03
N GLN A 41 8.83 16.32 -8.23
CA GLN A 41 8.61 14.90 -7.96
C GLN A 41 9.42 14.01 -8.92
N PRO A 42 9.82 12.80 -8.49
CA PRO A 42 9.54 12.18 -7.18
C PRO A 42 10.49 12.66 -6.06
N TYR A 43 9.95 12.83 -4.85
CA TYR A 43 10.72 13.13 -3.64
C TYR A 43 10.23 12.33 -2.42
N LEU A 44 11.07 12.28 -1.39
CA LEU A 44 10.83 11.58 -0.12
C LEU A 44 11.23 12.47 1.06
N PHE A 45 10.55 12.31 2.19
CA PHE A 45 10.95 12.92 3.46
C PHE A 45 11.80 11.93 4.26
N GLY A 46 12.96 12.38 4.73
CA GLY A 46 13.82 11.60 5.63
C GLY A 46 13.48 11.86 7.10
N LEU A 47 13.06 10.81 7.81
CA LEU A 47 12.78 10.84 9.25
C LEU A 47 13.95 10.26 10.02
N LEU A 48 14.53 11.04 10.93
CA LEU A 48 15.72 10.66 11.70
C LEU A 48 15.40 9.49 12.65
N VAL A 49 16.16 8.40 12.52
CA VAL A 49 16.02 7.17 13.28
C VAL A 49 17.15 7.09 14.33
N HIS A 50 16.79 6.70 15.55
CA HIS A 50 17.78 6.49 16.63
C HIS A 50 18.29 5.05 16.64
N ARG A 51 19.50 4.81 17.15
CA ARG A 51 20.13 3.48 17.16
C ARG A 51 19.27 2.42 17.85
N ALA A 52 18.65 2.78 18.97
CA ALA A 52 17.72 1.90 19.68
C ALA A 52 16.52 1.43 18.82
N GLU A 53 16.11 2.21 17.82
CA GLU A 53 14.95 1.92 16.96
C GLU A 53 15.31 1.08 15.73
N MET A 54 16.60 0.82 15.51
CA MET A 54 17.13 0.23 14.29
C MET A 54 16.56 -1.16 13.97
N ALA A 55 16.37 -1.99 14.99
CA ALA A 55 15.81 -3.32 14.82
C ALA A 55 14.40 -3.23 14.21
N TRP A 56 13.57 -2.31 14.70
CA TRP A 56 12.23 -2.07 14.20
C TRP A 56 12.22 -1.38 12.85
N ALA A 57 13.12 -0.43 12.63
CA ALA A 57 13.26 0.25 11.35
C ALA A 57 13.56 -0.75 10.22
N LYS A 58 14.43 -1.74 10.48
CA LYS A 58 14.80 -2.79 9.51
C LYS A 58 13.70 -3.83 9.31
N ALA A 59 13.10 -4.31 10.40
CA ALA A 59 12.12 -5.39 10.37
C ALA A 59 10.73 -4.92 9.94
N PHE A 60 10.27 -3.80 10.50
CA PHE A 60 8.91 -3.28 10.39
C PHE A 60 8.91 -1.74 10.29
N PRO A 61 9.42 -1.16 9.19
CA PRO A 61 9.53 0.30 9.04
C PRO A 61 8.17 1.02 9.18
N LEU A 62 7.07 0.39 8.74
CA LEU A 62 5.72 0.93 8.92
C LEU A 62 5.34 1.09 10.39
N ARG A 63 5.77 0.16 11.26
CA ARG A 63 5.53 0.24 12.71
C ARG A 63 6.23 1.44 13.34
N LEU A 64 7.49 1.67 12.96
CA LEU A 64 8.23 2.85 13.41
C LEU A 64 7.62 4.15 12.87
N MET A 65 7.23 4.16 11.59
CA MET A 65 6.57 5.31 10.95
C MET A 65 5.29 5.70 11.72
N LEU A 66 4.40 4.75 11.99
CA LEU A 66 3.15 5.02 12.69
C LEU A 66 3.38 5.40 14.16
N ARG A 67 4.38 4.80 14.82
CA ARG A 67 4.74 5.17 16.19
C ARG A 67 5.28 6.60 16.28
N LEU A 68 6.04 7.06 15.28
CA LEU A 68 6.42 8.48 15.15
C LEU A 68 5.19 9.36 14.92
N GLY A 69 4.19 8.87 14.17
CA GLY A 69 2.95 9.59 13.98
C GLY A 69 2.13 9.77 15.25
N ALA A 70 2.12 8.76 16.11
CA ALA A 70 1.52 8.84 17.44
C ALA A 70 2.18 9.88 18.33
N GLU A 71 3.50 10.02 18.22
CA GLU A 71 4.27 10.98 19.04
C GLU A 71 4.07 12.43 18.57
N TYR A 72 3.99 12.63 17.25
CA TYR A 72 4.11 13.97 16.67
C TYR A 72 2.93 14.36 15.79
N ARG A 73 2.62 13.55 14.75
CA ARG A 73 1.56 13.88 13.79
C ARG A 73 1.15 12.68 12.96
N TYR A 74 -0.15 12.41 12.87
CA TYR A 74 -0.69 11.35 12.01
C TYR A 74 -0.46 11.62 10.51
N PRO A 75 -0.18 10.59 9.68
CA PRO A 75 0.21 9.22 10.09
C PRO A 75 1.69 9.12 10.48
N CYS A 76 2.50 10.11 10.11
CA CYS A 76 3.86 10.34 10.60
C CYS A 76 4.24 11.82 10.41
N PRO A 77 5.23 12.37 11.17
CA PRO A 77 5.73 13.71 10.91
C PRO A 77 6.44 13.78 9.54
N LEU A 78 6.53 14.98 8.98
CA LEU A 78 7.36 15.29 7.78
C LEU A 78 8.64 16.04 8.14
N TYR A 79 9.03 16.02 9.41
CA TYR A 79 10.21 16.67 9.95
C TYR A 79 10.91 15.74 10.94
N SER A 80 12.19 16.02 11.18
CA SER A 80 13.01 15.27 12.12
C SER A 80 13.27 16.07 13.39
N VAL A 81 13.19 15.40 14.54
CA VAL A 81 13.55 15.97 15.85
C VAL A 81 14.84 15.30 16.31
N ARG A 82 15.88 16.10 16.55
CA ARG A 82 17.16 15.62 17.10
C ARG A 82 17.05 15.42 18.60
N PHE A 83 17.85 14.52 19.16
CA PHE A 83 17.97 14.29 20.61
C PHE A 83 16.63 13.95 21.30
N ARG A 84 15.69 13.35 20.56
CA ARG A 84 14.43 12.86 21.16
C ARG A 84 14.68 11.52 21.87
N LYS A 85 13.82 11.20 22.83
CA LYS A 85 13.78 9.85 23.41
C LYS A 85 13.45 8.83 22.30
N PRO A 86 14.16 7.70 22.21
CA PRO A 86 13.79 6.61 21.31
C PRO A 86 12.39 6.08 21.65
N LEU A 87 11.60 5.78 20.62
CA LEU A 87 10.22 5.27 20.78
C LEU A 87 10.18 3.74 20.95
N PHE A 88 11.30 3.09 20.65
CA PHE A 88 11.56 1.68 20.92
C PHE A 88 12.97 1.53 21.48
N GLY A 89 13.10 0.61 22.43
CA GLY A 89 14.37 0.19 23.01
C GLY A 89 14.70 -1.25 22.63
N GLU A 90 15.20 -2.00 23.59
CA GLU A 90 15.44 -3.43 23.40
C GLU A 90 14.15 -4.17 23.01
N ILE A 91 14.27 -5.17 22.14
CA ILE A 91 13.11 -5.87 21.57
C ILE A 91 12.28 -6.58 22.64
N GLY A 92 12.87 -7.03 23.75
CA GLY A 92 12.15 -7.70 24.84
C GLY A 92 11.31 -8.88 24.37
N HIS A 93 10.19 -9.13 25.06
CA HIS A 93 9.22 -10.18 24.71
C HIS A 93 8.12 -9.63 23.79
N THR A 94 8.17 -10.01 22.51
CA THR A 94 7.16 -9.63 21.52
C THR A 94 6.81 -10.82 20.64
N ILE A 95 5.53 -10.94 20.27
CA ILE A 95 5.05 -11.97 19.33
C ILE A 95 5.80 -11.92 17.98
N MET A 96 6.32 -10.76 17.61
CA MET A 96 7.08 -10.58 16.37
C MET A 96 8.37 -11.40 16.31
N ARG A 97 8.91 -11.84 17.46
CA ARG A 97 10.06 -12.76 17.49
C ARG A 97 9.76 -14.13 16.86
N LEU A 98 8.49 -14.52 16.77
CA LEU A 98 8.09 -15.74 16.07
C LEU A 98 8.06 -15.55 14.55
N LEU A 99 8.02 -14.29 14.08
CA LEU A 99 7.78 -13.95 12.69
C LEU A 99 8.99 -13.31 12.01
N VAL A 100 9.94 -12.80 12.78
CA VAL A 100 11.14 -12.10 12.29
C VAL A 100 12.37 -12.44 13.12
N ASP A 101 13.49 -12.68 12.44
CA ASP A 101 14.81 -12.74 13.05
C ASP A 101 15.40 -11.33 13.18
N PHE A 102 15.27 -10.75 14.37
CA PHE A 102 15.85 -9.43 14.65
C PHE A 102 17.36 -9.42 14.83
N ARG A 103 18.02 -10.58 15.02
CA ARG A 103 19.45 -10.66 15.31
C ARG A 103 20.25 -10.63 14.02
N ASN A 104 19.98 -11.57 13.13
CA ASN A 104 20.73 -11.72 11.89
C ASN A 104 19.95 -11.25 10.66
N CYS A 105 18.68 -10.88 10.81
CA CYS A 105 17.79 -10.51 9.71
C CYS A 105 17.66 -11.63 8.66
N CYS A 106 17.83 -12.89 9.05
CA CYS A 106 17.80 -14.02 8.12
C CYS A 106 16.41 -14.29 7.54
N TYR A 107 15.35 -13.98 8.29
CA TYR A 107 13.98 -14.05 7.80
C TYR A 107 13.15 -12.89 8.35
N SER A 108 12.17 -12.49 7.55
CA SER A 108 11.18 -11.48 7.92
C SER A 108 9.82 -11.86 7.35
N LEU A 109 8.80 -11.22 7.90
CA LEU A 109 7.41 -11.40 7.55
C LEU A 109 7.21 -11.00 6.08
N PRO A 110 6.59 -11.84 5.22
CA PRO A 110 6.45 -11.53 3.81
C PRO A 110 5.59 -10.29 3.61
N MET A 111 6.18 -9.24 3.04
CA MET A 111 5.46 -8.05 2.59
C MET A 111 4.92 -8.29 1.17
N VAL A 112 3.61 -8.06 1.01
CA VAL A 112 2.93 -8.12 -0.28
C VAL A 112 2.45 -6.70 -0.60
N PRO A 113 3.04 -6.03 -1.62
CA PRO A 113 2.60 -4.70 -2.00
C PRO A 113 1.09 -4.66 -2.33
N GLY A 114 0.40 -3.63 -1.86
CA GLY A 114 -1.05 -3.47 -2.04
C GLY A 114 -1.92 -4.20 -0.98
N LEU A 115 -1.37 -5.19 -0.27
CA LEU A 115 -2.09 -5.87 0.80
C LEU A 115 -2.44 -4.89 1.92
N THR A 116 -3.72 -4.79 2.25
CA THR A 116 -4.25 -3.94 3.31
C THR A 116 -5.22 -4.72 4.18
N VAL A 117 -5.35 -4.27 5.43
CA VAL A 117 -6.32 -4.81 6.40
C VAL A 117 -7.21 -3.66 6.83
N ASP A 118 -8.50 -3.78 6.56
CA ASP A 118 -9.54 -2.86 6.98
C ASP A 118 -10.25 -3.44 8.21
N LEU A 119 -10.35 -2.66 9.29
CA LEU A 119 -11.07 -3.04 10.51
C LEU A 119 -12.31 -2.14 10.65
N GLU A 120 -13.48 -2.72 10.47
CA GLU A 120 -14.82 -2.10 10.58
C GLU A 120 -15.58 -2.72 11.78
N ALA A 121 -16.71 -2.13 12.16
CA ALA A 121 -17.57 -2.69 13.21
C ALA A 121 -18.02 -4.10 12.82
N GLN A 122 -17.69 -5.09 13.67
CA GLN A 122 -17.99 -6.52 13.46
C GLN A 122 -17.47 -7.10 12.14
N ARG A 123 -16.56 -6.40 11.44
CA ARG A 123 -16.06 -6.86 10.14
C ARG A 123 -14.59 -6.50 9.96
N THR A 124 -13.78 -7.51 9.70
CA THR A 124 -12.41 -7.36 9.20
C THR A 124 -12.39 -7.68 7.72
N ARG A 125 -11.80 -6.83 6.88
CA ARG A 125 -11.50 -7.17 5.48
C ARG A 125 -10.00 -7.26 5.27
N ILE A 126 -9.54 -8.39 4.71
CA ILE A 126 -8.15 -8.62 4.34
C ILE A 126 -8.09 -8.74 2.82
N LYS A 127 -7.42 -7.81 2.15
CA LYS A 127 -7.27 -7.85 0.69
C LYS A 127 -5.95 -8.53 0.32
N LEU A 128 -6.00 -9.72 -0.27
CA LEU A 128 -4.83 -10.57 -0.52
C LEU A 128 -4.53 -10.79 -2.02
N LEU A 129 -3.29 -11.19 -2.29
CA LEU A 129 -2.79 -11.67 -3.58
C LEU A 129 -2.23 -13.10 -3.43
N MET A 130 -2.17 -13.90 -4.51
CA MET A 130 -1.64 -15.28 -4.50
C MET A 130 -0.22 -15.39 -3.92
N LYS A 131 0.62 -14.37 -4.18
CA LYS A 131 1.99 -14.32 -3.64
C LYS A 131 2.04 -14.40 -2.12
N ALA A 132 0.98 -13.99 -1.44
CA ALA A 132 0.82 -14.04 -0.01
C ALA A 132 0.70 -15.50 0.50
N LEU A 133 -0.07 -16.34 -0.20
CA LEU A 133 -0.20 -17.77 0.09
C LEU A 133 1.11 -18.53 -0.14
N ASN A 134 1.78 -18.27 -1.26
CA ASN A 134 2.99 -18.99 -1.67
C ASN A 134 4.17 -18.79 -0.70
N LYS A 135 4.11 -17.75 0.14
CA LYS A 135 5.13 -17.42 1.14
C LYS A 135 4.78 -17.83 2.57
N SER A 136 3.70 -18.59 2.75
CA SER A 136 3.17 -18.96 4.06
C SER A 136 3.15 -20.47 4.25
N SER A 137 3.23 -20.93 5.50
CA SER A 137 3.10 -22.35 5.83
C SER A 137 1.63 -22.78 5.74
N GLU A 138 1.39 -24.09 5.66
CA GLU A 138 0.05 -24.65 5.57
C GLU A 138 -0.84 -24.24 6.76
N HIS A 139 -0.27 -24.20 7.97
CA HIS A 139 -1.00 -23.93 9.20
C HIS A 139 -1.01 -22.44 9.61
N VAL A 140 -0.07 -21.64 9.14
CA VAL A 140 0.09 -20.24 9.56
C VAL A 140 0.20 -19.32 8.35
N LEU A 141 -0.78 -18.41 8.23
CA LEU A 141 -0.79 -17.35 7.23
C LEU A 141 -0.38 -16.02 7.87
N ALA A 142 0.94 -15.79 8.01
CA ALA A 142 1.49 -14.55 8.56
C ALA A 142 1.97 -13.63 7.43
N ILE A 143 1.31 -12.47 7.25
CA ILE A 143 1.59 -11.54 6.14
C ILE A 143 1.54 -10.09 6.60
N GLY A 144 2.46 -9.29 6.08
CA GLY A 144 2.61 -7.90 6.48
C GLY A 144 1.74 -7.00 5.60
N ALA A 145 1.00 -6.09 6.24
CA ALA A 145 0.13 -5.14 5.57
C ALA A 145 0.85 -3.84 5.23
N CYS A 146 0.46 -3.24 4.10
CA CYS A 146 0.87 -1.90 3.69
C CYS A 146 0.06 -0.83 4.44
N PHE A 147 0.57 0.41 4.44
CA PHE A 147 -0.21 1.56 4.89
C PHE A 147 -1.51 1.70 4.07
N ASN A 148 -2.61 1.94 4.76
CA ASN A 148 -3.94 2.07 4.19
C ASN A 148 -4.41 3.53 4.26
N GLU A 149 -4.27 4.27 3.16
CA GLU A 149 -4.59 5.69 3.08
C GLU A 149 -6.09 6.00 3.16
N THR A 150 -6.94 5.03 2.86
CA THR A 150 -8.39 5.19 2.94
C THR A 150 -8.92 4.96 4.36
N ALA A 151 -8.07 4.46 5.27
CA ALA A 151 -8.45 4.30 6.66
C ALA A 151 -8.44 5.63 7.40
N ASP A 152 -9.43 5.83 8.26
CA ASP A 152 -9.54 6.98 9.16
C ASP A 152 -8.60 6.88 10.37
N SER A 153 -7.99 5.71 10.56
CA SER A 153 -7.21 5.32 11.72
C SER A 153 -6.29 4.14 11.44
N HIS A 154 -5.21 4.03 12.21
CA HIS A 154 -4.30 2.88 12.18
C HIS A 154 -3.98 2.42 13.59
N LEU A 155 -3.83 1.10 13.73
CA LEU A 155 -3.29 0.52 14.94
C LEU A 155 -1.79 0.79 15.04
N ILE A 156 -1.35 1.11 16.25
CA ILE A 156 0.05 1.30 16.58
C ILE A 156 0.44 0.33 17.69
N CYS A 157 1.74 0.06 17.77
CA CYS A 157 2.30 -0.58 18.93
C CYS A 157 3.19 0.41 19.69
N VAL A 158 2.93 0.55 20.99
CA VAL A 158 3.70 1.37 21.92
C VAL A 158 4.51 0.45 22.82
N GLN A 159 5.79 0.75 23.00
CA GLN A 159 6.62 0.11 24.00
C GLN A 159 6.69 1.03 25.23
N GLY A 160 6.31 0.51 26.39
CA GLY A 160 6.44 1.20 27.67
C GLY A 160 7.88 1.24 28.15
N ASP A 161 8.14 2.04 29.18
CA ASP A 161 9.48 2.16 29.80
C ASP A 161 9.92 0.86 30.50
N ASP A 162 8.96 0.00 30.84
CA ASP A 162 9.16 -1.36 31.35
C ASP A 162 9.47 -2.40 30.22
N GLY A 163 9.51 -1.94 28.97
CA GLY A 163 9.73 -2.78 27.79
C GLY A 163 8.49 -3.55 27.32
N GLN A 164 7.34 -3.40 27.98
CA GLN A 164 6.09 -4.07 27.60
C GLN A 164 5.45 -3.42 26.38
N TYR A 165 4.75 -4.23 25.58
CA TYR A 165 4.09 -3.76 24.36
C TYR A 165 2.59 -3.64 24.54
N GLN A 166 2.04 -2.53 24.06
CA GLN A 166 0.61 -2.26 24.07
C GLN A 166 0.15 -1.90 22.66
N THR A 167 -1.09 -2.29 22.34
CA THR A 167 -1.76 -1.85 21.11
C THR A 167 -2.58 -0.61 21.41
N GLN A 168 -2.39 0.43 20.60
CA GLN A 168 -3.23 1.63 20.63
C GLN A 168 -3.68 1.95 19.21
N ALA A 169 -4.53 2.97 19.03
CA ALA A 169 -4.91 3.46 17.72
C ALA A 169 -4.58 4.94 17.61
N ILE A 170 -4.09 5.35 16.45
CA ILE A 170 -4.00 6.76 16.06
C ILE A 170 -5.01 6.99 14.97
N SER A 171 -5.65 8.14 14.97
CA SER A 171 -6.66 8.46 13.97
C SER A 171 -6.66 9.92 13.64
N ILE A 172 -7.31 10.25 12.54
CA ILE A 172 -7.56 11.64 12.13
C ILE A 172 -8.41 12.36 13.20
N HIS A 173 -9.24 11.61 13.95
CA HIS A 173 -10.23 12.13 14.90
C HIS A 173 -10.11 11.58 16.34
N ASN A 174 -8.95 11.07 16.76
CA ASN A 174 -8.65 10.52 18.10
C ASN A 174 -9.62 9.48 18.72
N HIS A 175 -10.11 8.49 17.96
CA HIS A 175 -10.92 7.38 18.50
C HIS A 175 -10.10 6.11 18.83
N PRO A 176 -10.31 5.45 19.99
CA PRO A 176 -9.63 4.21 20.35
C PRO A 176 -10.16 3.00 19.56
N ARG A 177 -9.26 2.09 19.13
CA ARG A 177 -9.60 0.82 18.46
C ARG A 177 -8.74 -0.33 18.99
N LYS A 178 -9.23 -1.57 18.87
CA LYS A 178 -8.55 -2.80 19.32
C LYS A 178 -7.85 -3.50 18.15
N GLY A 179 -6.74 -4.18 18.45
CA GLY A 179 -6.03 -5.05 17.51
C GLY A 179 -6.77 -6.35 17.24
N LEU A 180 -6.43 -7.01 16.11
CA LEU A 180 -7.06 -8.25 15.68
C LEU A 180 -6.04 -9.40 15.63
N MET A 181 -6.37 -10.51 16.27
CA MET A 181 -5.76 -11.81 16.02
C MET A 181 -6.91 -12.79 15.76
N VAL A 182 -6.91 -13.41 14.58
CA VAL A 182 -7.96 -14.36 14.19
C VAL A 182 -7.41 -15.76 14.31
N GLN A 183 -8.03 -16.57 15.17
CA GLN A 183 -7.74 -17.99 15.29
C GLN A 183 -8.88 -18.78 14.64
N ILE A 184 -8.53 -19.64 13.70
CA ILE A 184 -9.49 -20.48 12.96
C ILE A 184 -9.10 -21.96 13.09
N THR A 185 -10.06 -22.86 12.86
CA THR A 185 -9.77 -24.31 12.87
C THR A 185 -8.89 -24.70 11.68
N MET A 186 -8.24 -25.86 11.77
CA MET A 186 -7.44 -26.39 10.64
C MET A 186 -8.29 -26.64 9.40
N GLU A 187 -9.54 -27.07 9.58
CA GLU A 187 -10.50 -27.26 8.48
C GLU A 187 -10.82 -25.93 7.79
N THR A 188 -11.20 -24.89 8.55
CA THR A 188 -11.43 -23.55 8.01
C THR A 188 -10.19 -22.98 7.32
N MET A 189 -8.98 -23.23 7.85
CA MET A 189 -7.74 -22.84 7.18
C MET A 189 -7.56 -23.57 5.84
N ALA A 190 -7.83 -24.87 5.76
CA ALA A 190 -7.74 -25.63 4.52
C ALA A 190 -8.74 -25.13 3.46
N GLU A 191 -9.97 -24.81 3.87
CA GLU A 191 -11.00 -24.22 3.01
C GLU A 191 -10.65 -22.80 2.56
N LEU A 192 -10.16 -21.96 3.47
CA LEU A 192 -9.66 -20.64 3.16
C LEU A 192 -8.59 -20.76 2.07
N ARG A 193 -7.56 -21.58 2.28
CA ARG A 193 -6.48 -21.77 1.30
C ARG A 193 -6.99 -22.32 -0.03
N ARG A 194 -8.01 -23.19 -0.03
CA ARG A 194 -8.64 -23.71 -1.27
C ARG A 194 -9.36 -22.60 -2.04
N SER A 195 -10.24 -21.86 -1.37
CA SER A 195 -10.96 -20.72 -1.94
C SER A 195 -9.98 -19.68 -2.47
N LEU A 196 -8.92 -19.45 -1.72
CA LEU A 196 -7.83 -18.59 -2.11
C LEU A 196 -7.12 -19.09 -3.39
N ARG A 197 -6.75 -20.37 -3.49
CA ARG A 197 -6.19 -20.93 -4.74
C ARG A 197 -7.14 -20.83 -5.94
N GLU A 198 -8.45 -20.84 -5.70
CA GLU A 198 -9.50 -20.70 -6.72
C GLU A 198 -9.85 -19.24 -7.05
N MET A 199 -9.13 -18.26 -6.50
CA MET A 199 -9.42 -16.83 -6.66
C MET A 199 -10.82 -16.41 -6.20
N LYS A 200 -11.34 -17.08 -5.16
CA LYS A 200 -12.65 -16.79 -4.58
C LYS A 200 -12.51 -16.13 -3.21
N ASP A 201 -13.30 -15.09 -3.01
CA ASP A 201 -13.47 -14.47 -1.70
C ASP A 201 -13.94 -15.52 -0.69
N TYR A 202 -13.47 -15.40 0.55
CA TYR A 202 -13.84 -16.32 1.63
C TYR A 202 -14.19 -15.53 2.87
N THR A 203 -15.26 -15.91 3.57
CA THR A 203 -15.68 -15.26 4.80
C THR A 203 -15.62 -16.27 5.93
N VAL A 204 -14.91 -15.90 6.99
CA VAL A 204 -14.90 -16.64 8.26
C VAL A 204 -15.80 -15.90 9.24
N THR A 205 -16.77 -16.60 9.82
CA THR A 205 -17.48 -16.10 10.99
C THR A 205 -16.68 -16.45 12.24
N CYS A 206 -16.23 -15.41 12.93
CA CYS A 206 -15.51 -15.48 14.20
C CYS A 206 -16.42 -14.99 15.32
N GLY A 207 -16.13 -15.37 16.56
CA GLY A 207 -16.88 -14.89 17.72
C GLY A 207 -16.15 -15.28 18.99
N ARG A 208 -16.46 -14.60 20.09
CA ARG A 208 -16.03 -15.05 21.41
C ARG A 208 -16.77 -16.35 21.75
N LEU A 209 -16.04 -17.38 22.16
CA LEU A 209 -16.60 -18.69 22.57
C LEU A 209 -17.68 -18.53 23.66
N ASP A 210 -17.53 -17.49 24.47
CA ASP A 210 -18.33 -17.11 25.63
C ASP A 210 -19.45 -16.10 25.31
N GLN A 211 -19.50 -15.52 24.10
CA GLN A 211 -20.51 -14.54 23.69
C GLN A 211 -20.96 -14.77 22.24
N PRO A 212 -21.89 -15.72 21.99
CA PRO A 212 -22.30 -16.09 20.64
C PRO A 212 -23.03 -14.98 19.87
N ASP A 213 -23.60 -13.98 20.57
CA ASP A 213 -24.28 -12.82 19.97
C ASP A 213 -23.30 -11.78 19.39
N ASN A 214 -22.01 -11.88 19.69
CA ASN A 214 -20.99 -10.94 19.21
C ASN A 214 -20.12 -11.57 18.12
N GLN A 215 -20.76 -11.90 17.00
CA GLN A 215 -20.08 -12.45 15.82
C GLN A 215 -19.33 -11.34 15.08
N GLU A 216 -18.09 -11.64 14.71
CA GLU A 216 -17.24 -10.82 13.86
C GLU A 216 -17.00 -11.56 12.54
N LEU A 217 -17.15 -10.86 11.42
CA LEU A 217 -16.90 -11.41 10.10
C LEU A 217 -15.47 -11.08 9.66
N VAL A 218 -14.69 -12.08 9.29
CA VAL A 218 -13.38 -11.90 8.66
C VAL A 218 -13.52 -12.25 7.19
N CYS A 219 -13.62 -11.23 6.35
CA CYS A 219 -13.72 -11.34 4.90
C CYS A 219 -12.33 -11.27 4.27
N VAL A 220 -11.90 -12.34 3.63
CA VAL A 220 -10.68 -12.38 2.85
C VAL A 220 -11.03 -12.20 1.39
N GLN A 221 -10.60 -11.09 0.80
CA GLN A 221 -10.96 -10.65 -0.54
C GLN A 221 -9.79 -10.78 -1.50
N TRP A 222 -10.07 -11.27 -2.71
CA TRP A 222 -9.11 -11.35 -3.79
C TRP A 222 -8.88 -10.03 -4.48
N ILE A 223 -7.61 -9.66 -4.62
CA ILE A 223 -7.23 -8.57 -5.51
C ILE A 223 -7.11 -9.14 -6.94
N ILE A 224 -8.14 -8.89 -7.74
CA ILE A 224 -8.19 -9.18 -9.18
C ILE A 224 -8.10 -7.89 -10.00
N SER A 225 -7.69 -8.03 -11.26
CA SER A 225 -7.73 -6.93 -12.23
C SER A 225 -9.17 -6.42 -12.38
N PRO A 226 -9.42 -5.10 -12.25
CA PRO A 226 -10.74 -4.54 -12.52
C PRO A 226 -11.09 -4.55 -14.02
N ILE A 227 -10.14 -4.86 -14.91
CA ILE A 227 -10.34 -4.83 -16.37
C ILE A 227 -10.96 -6.12 -16.86
N ASP A 228 -10.40 -7.26 -16.46
CA ASP A 228 -10.76 -8.58 -16.99
C ASP A 228 -10.89 -9.67 -15.92
N GLY A 229 -10.82 -9.29 -14.64
CA GLY A 229 -10.94 -10.23 -13.51
C GLY A 229 -9.76 -11.20 -13.36
N LYS A 230 -8.68 -11.02 -14.13
CA LYS A 230 -7.52 -11.93 -14.06
C LYS A 230 -6.69 -11.72 -12.81
N SER A 231 -5.95 -12.77 -12.46
CA SER A 231 -4.99 -12.78 -11.35
C SER A 231 -3.89 -11.73 -11.55
N MET A 232 -3.61 -10.99 -10.49
CA MET A 232 -2.50 -10.03 -10.42
C MET A 232 -1.20 -10.68 -9.88
N GLU A 233 -1.06 -12.01 -9.94
CA GLU A 233 0.06 -12.75 -9.33
C GLU A 233 1.45 -12.41 -9.91
N SER A 234 1.51 -12.17 -11.23
CA SER A 234 2.77 -11.84 -11.93
C SER A 234 3.19 -10.37 -11.76
N ILE A 235 2.39 -9.58 -11.05
CA ILE A 235 2.52 -8.15 -11.00
C ILE A 235 3.35 -7.73 -9.78
N SER A 236 4.42 -6.98 -10.05
CA SER A 236 5.05 -6.17 -9.02
C SER A 236 4.23 -4.90 -8.83
N SER A 237 3.35 -4.91 -7.81
CA SER A 237 2.57 -3.73 -7.47
C SER A 237 3.49 -2.71 -6.78
N MET A 238 3.59 -1.53 -7.36
CA MET A 238 4.23 -0.36 -6.80
C MET A 238 3.12 0.67 -6.55
N LYS A 239 2.87 1.01 -5.29
CA LYS A 239 2.04 2.18 -4.98
C LYS A 239 2.80 3.42 -5.44
N MET A 240 2.22 4.13 -6.39
CA MET A 240 2.84 5.31 -6.99
C MET A 240 2.30 6.55 -6.29
N PHE A 241 3.19 7.27 -5.61
CA PHE A 241 2.87 8.49 -4.87
C PHE A 241 2.98 9.76 -5.73
N HIS A 242 2.54 9.69 -6.99
CA HIS A 242 2.30 10.89 -7.77
C HIS A 242 0.83 11.24 -7.59
N LYS A 243 0.57 12.43 -7.06
CA LYS A 243 -0.77 12.94 -6.76
C LYS A 243 -1.47 13.35 -8.06
N SER A 244 -1.65 12.40 -8.97
CA SER A 244 -2.48 12.50 -10.18
C SER A 244 -3.94 12.42 -9.77
N GLU A 245 -4.37 13.46 -9.05
CA GLU A 245 -5.73 13.68 -8.60
C GLU A 245 -6.37 14.75 -9.46
N TYR A 246 -7.49 14.42 -10.08
CA TYR A 246 -8.23 15.37 -10.90
C TYR A 246 -9.67 15.42 -10.41
N LYS A 247 -10.17 16.63 -10.24
CA LYS A 247 -11.48 16.91 -9.65
C LYS A 247 -12.39 17.45 -10.74
N GLU A 248 -13.59 16.90 -10.84
CA GLU A 248 -14.61 17.33 -11.79
C GLU A 248 -15.99 16.89 -11.29
N ASN A 249 -17.02 17.74 -11.45
CA ASN A 249 -18.42 17.39 -11.12
C ASN A 249 -18.65 16.83 -9.70
N GLY A 250 -17.95 17.35 -8.69
CA GLY A 250 -18.07 16.88 -7.30
C GLY A 250 -17.37 15.54 -7.01
N LYS A 251 -16.67 14.97 -8.00
CA LYS A 251 -15.92 13.71 -7.91
C LYS A 251 -14.42 13.98 -8.05
N ILE A 252 -13.62 13.03 -7.57
CA ILE A 252 -12.17 13.01 -7.77
C ILE A 252 -11.74 11.66 -8.33
N ILE A 253 -10.97 11.66 -9.43
CA ILE A 253 -10.27 10.47 -9.91
C ILE A 253 -8.83 10.50 -9.41
N ARG A 254 -8.40 9.39 -8.80
CA ARG A 254 -7.07 9.22 -8.24
C ARG A 254 -6.42 7.95 -8.80
N TRP A 255 -5.23 8.09 -9.35
CA TRP A 255 -4.34 6.95 -9.60
C TRP A 255 -3.74 6.45 -8.28
N THR A 256 -3.91 5.17 -7.95
CA THR A 256 -3.50 4.63 -6.65
C THR A 256 -2.43 3.55 -6.73
N GLU A 257 -2.44 2.74 -7.78
CA GLU A 257 -1.54 1.58 -7.89
C GLU A 257 -1.05 1.42 -9.31
N ARG A 258 0.18 0.92 -9.42
CA ARG A 258 0.77 0.49 -10.67
C ARG A 258 1.24 -0.93 -10.51
N GLY A 259 0.89 -1.76 -11.46
CA GLY A 259 1.38 -3.11 -11.60
C GLY A 259 2.30 -3.25 -12.81
N ASP A 260 3.55 -3.63 -12.59
CA ASP A 260 4.44 -4.02 -13.70
C ASP A 260 4.56 -5.54 -13.77
N HIS A 261 4.37 -6.12 -14.96
CA HIS A 261 4.54 -7.56 -15.22
C HIS A 261 6.01 -7.98 -15.45
N HIS A 262 6.97 -7.07 -15.31
CA HIS A 262 8.38 -7.30 -15.63
C HIS A 262 9.22 -7.78 -14.44
N LYS A 263 10.14 -8.73 -14.69
CA LYS A 263 11.11 -9.29 -13.71
C LYS A 263 12.54 -8.75 -13.87
N GLY A 264 12.80 -7.72 -14.70
CA GLY A 264 14.16 -7.34 -15.14
C GLY A 264 14.65 -5.92 -14.81
N ARG A 265 15.94 -5.84 -14.43
CA ARG A 265 16.91 -4.73 -14.17
C ARG A 265 16.45 -3.26 -14.02
N ALA A 266 16.90 -2.67 -12.91
CA ALA A 266 16.70 -1.31 -12.40
C ALA A 266 17.27 -0.13 -13.22
N THR A 267 17.68 -0.31 -14.48
CA THR A 267 18.49 0.68 -15.21
C THR A 267 17.74 1.70 -16.06
N ASP A 268 16.42 1.59 -16.24
CA ASP A 268 15.62 2.55 -17.05
C ASP A 268 14.40 3.14 -16.28
N CYS A 269 14.47 3.14 -14.94
CA CYS A 269 13.34 3.43 -14.05
C CYS A 269 12.78 4.87 -14.19
N ALA A 270 13.63 5.88 -14.45
CA ALA A 270 13.20 7.28 -14.44
C ALA A 270 12.34 7.66 -15.66
N GLU A 271 12.79 7.33 -16.87
CA GLU A 271 12.03 7.57 -18.11
C GLU A 271 10.75 6.72 -18.14
N HIS A 272 10.83 5.48 -17.64
CA HIS A 272 9.67 4.63 -17.50
C HIS A 272 8.63 5.22 -16.53
N ASN A 273 9.06 5.76 -15.38
CA ASN A 273 8.16 6.42 -14.43
C ASN A 273 7.51 7.68 -15.01
N ARG A 274 8.27 8.51 -15.74
CA ARG A 274 7.74 9.71 -16.41
C ARG A 274 6.68 9.36 -17.45
N LEU A 275 6.93 8.32 -18.25
CA LEU A 275 5.96 7.85 -19.24
C LEU A 275 4.68 7.34 -18.56
N THR A 276 4.82 6.51 -17.53
CA THR A 276 3.68 6.02 -16.75
C THR A 276 2.86 7.16 -16.14
N GLU A 277 3.50 8.19 -15.62
CA GLU A 277 2.82 9.38 -15.10
C GLU A 277 2.05 10.13 -16.20
N ARG A 278 2.65 10.30 -17.39
CA ARG A 278 1.99 10.91 -18.54
C ARG A 278 0.76 10.09 -18.99
N ILE A 279 0.86 8.77 -19.01
CA ILE A 279 -0.26 7.86 -19.32
C ILE A 279 -1.36 7.99 -18.27
N ALA A 280 -1.01 7.93 -16.98
CA ALA A 280 -1.99 8.06 -15.90
C ALA A 280 -2.70 9.42 -15.93
N ARG A 281 -1.97 10.50 -16.21
CA ARG A 281 -2.52 11.85 -16.40
C ARG A 281 -3.48 11.91 -17.59
N ALA A 282 -3.08 11.37 -18.74
CA ALA A 282 -3.92 11.31 -19.93
C ALA A 282 -5.23 10.57 -19.66
N PHE A 283 -5.16 9.41 -19.01
CA PHE A 283 -6.32 8.62 -18.61
C PHE A 283 -7.26 9.41 -17.68
N CYS A 284 -6.73 10.02 -16.62
CA CYS A 284 -7.54 10.79 -15.69
C CYS A 284 -8.24 11.97 -16.39
N LEU A 285 -7.51 12.75 -17.20
CA LEU A 285 -8.07 13.92 -17.89
C LEU A 285 -9.15 13.54 -18.89
N ALA A 286 -8.97 12.45 -19.64
CA ALA A 286 -9.97 11.95 -20.59
C ALA A 286 -11.28 11.54 -19.89
N LEU A 287 -11.21 10.99 -18.67
CA LEU A 287 -12.39 10.57 -17.92
C LEU A 287 -12.99 11.64 -17.01
N CYS A 288 -12.32 12.77 -16.77
CA CYS A 288 -12.81 13.86 -15.92
C CYS A 288 -14.25 14.28 -16.24
N PRO A 289 -14.62 14.53 -17.52
CA PRO A 289 -15.99 14.93 -17.87
C PRO A 289 -17.05 13.87 -17.50
N HIS A 290 -16.64 12.62 -17.32
CA HIS A 290 -17.52 11.46 -17.17
C HIS A 290 -17.54 10.88 -15.74
N LEU A 291 -16.79 11.44 -14.79
CA LEU A 291 -16.64 10.85 -13.44
C LEU A 291 -17.96 10.65 -12.70
N LYS A 292 -18.90 11.57 -12.86
CA LYS A 292 -20.22 11.49 -12.23
C LYS A 292 -21.01 10.29 -12.77
N LEU A 293 -21.12 10.18 -14.10
CA LEU A 293 -21.82 9.08 -14.77
C LEU A 293 -21.16 7.73 -14.46
N LEU A 294 -19.83 7.64 -14.58
CA LEU A 294 -19.08 6.43 -14.23
C LEU A 294 -19.37 5.98 -12.78
N LYS A 295 -19.42 6.93 -11.84
CA LYS A 295 -19.71 6.61 -10.44
C LYS A 295 -21.16 6.16 -10.23
N GLU A 296 -22.12 6.82 -10.89
CA GLU A 296 -23.55 6.48 -10.85
C GLU A 296 -23.81 5.09 -11.45
N ASP A 297 -23.06 4.70 -12.49
CA ASP A 297 -23.08 3.36 -13.09
C ASP A 297 -22.30 2.30 -12.27
N GLY A 298 -21.80 2.66 -11.08
CA GLY A 298 -21.09 1.74 -10.19
C GLY A 298 -19.62 1.46 -10.57
N MET A 299 -19.05 2.19 -11.54
CA MET A 299 -17.65 2.07 -11.97
C MET A 299 -16.72 2.91 -11.08
N ALA A 300 -16.62 2.53 -9.81
CA ALA A 300 -15.81 3.25 -8.81
C ALA A 300 -14.31 2.90 -8.84
N LYS A 301 -13.96 1.68 -9.30
CA LYS A 301 -12.59 1.19 -9.45
C LYS A 301 -12.34 0.91 -10.93
N LEU A 302 -11.39 1.61 -11.52
CA LEU A 302 -11.04 1.51 -12.93
C LEU A 302 -9.63 0.92 -13.07
N GLY A 303 -9.38 0.23 -14.17
CA GLY A 303 -8.06 -0.20 -14.58
C GLY A 303 -7.73 0.23 -16.00
N LEU A 304 -6.45 0.48 -16.25
CA LEU A 304 -5.87 0.64 -17.56
C LEU A 304 -4.67 -0.29 -17.70
N ARG A 305 -4.72 -1.25 -18.62
CA ARG A 305 -3.58 -2.09 -18.98
C ARG A 305 -3.00 -1.59 -20.29
N VAL A 306 -1.74 -1.21 -20.29
CA VAL A 306 -1.01 -0.77 -21.48
C VAL A 306 0.02 -1.84 -21.83
N THR A 307 -0.12 -2.40 -23.03
CA THR A 307 0.89 -3.26 -23.65
C THR A 307 1.58 -2.46 -24.75
N PHE A 308 2.82 -2.07 -24.52
CA PHE A 308 3.59 -1.37 -25.56
C PHE A 308 3.73 -2.29 -26.80
N ASP A 309 3.52 -1.72 -27.99
CA ASP A 309 3.49 -2.38 -29.31
C ASP A 309 2.23 -3.22 -29.65
N SER A 310 1.17 -3.21 -28.83
CA SER A 310 -0.06 -3.96 -29.14
C SER A 310 -1.34 -3.14 -28.96
N GLN A 311 -1.82 -2.99 -27.73
CA GLN A 311 -3.12 -2.38 -27.46
C GLN A 311 -3.25 -1.96 -25.99
N GLU A 312 -3.99 -0.89 -25.74
CA GLU A 312 -4.50 -0.51 -24.43
C GLU A 312 -5.86 -1.17 -24.13
N MET A 313 -6.09 -1.49 -22.86
CA MET A 313 -7.37 -1.98 -22.37
C MET A 313 -7.78 -1.20 -21.13
N ALA A 314 -8.97 -0.61 -21.14
CA ALA A 314 -9.56 0.03 -19.96
C ALA A 314 -10.82 -0.71 -19.53
N GLY A 315 -11.00 -0.87 -18.21
CA GLY A 315 -12.14 -1.61 -17.68
C GLY A 315 -12.45 -1.33 -16.22
N SER A 316 -13.62 -1.81 -15.79
CA SER A 316 -14.12 -1.75 -14.42
C SER A 316 -14.96 -2.99 -14.14
N ASN A 317 -14.97 -3.44 -12.88
CA ASN A 317 -15.77 -4.59 -12.43
C ASN A 317 -15.56 -5.88 -13.26
N GLY A 318 -14.36 -6.07 -13.81
CA GLY A 318 -14.00 -7.23 -14.64
C GLY A 318 -14.54 -7.18 -16.07
N GLN A 319 -15.01 -6.00 -16.53
CA GLN A 319 -15.54 -5.77 -17.86
C GLN A 319 -14.86 -4.56 -18.53
N PRO A 320 -14.76 -4.51 -19.87
CA PRO A 320 -14.32 -3.31 -20.59
C PRO A 320 -15.21 -2.11 -20.28
N LEU A 321 -14.63 -0.91 -20.29
CA LEU A 321 -15.43 0.31 -20.21
C LEU A 321 -16.35 0.44 -21.43
N PRO A 322 -17.54 1.06 -21.29
CA PRO A 322 -18.39 1.39 -22.42
C PRO A 322 -17.64 2.13 -23.55
N ALA A 323 -17.99 1.81 -24.80
CA ALA A 323 -17.27 2.28 -26.00
C ALA A 323 -17.11 3.81 -26.07
N GLN A 324 -18.09 4.57 -25.56
CA GLN A 324 -18.01 6.03 -25.51
C GLN A 324 -16.80 6.55 -24.71
N TYR A 325 -16.41 5.84 -23.64
CA TYR A 325 -15.26 6.20 -22.83
C TYR A 325 -13.96 5.69 -23.48
N LEU A 326 -13.99 4.52 -24.12
CA LEU A 326 -12.82 3.99 -24.86
C LEU A 326 -12.40 4.92 -26.00
N ASN A 327 -13.36 5.41 -26.79
CA ASN A 327 -13.06 6.34 -27.88
C ASN A 327 -12.42 7.65 -27.38
N ALA A 328 -12.89 8.16 -26.23
CA ALA A 328 -12.29 9.33 -25.59
C ALA A 328 -10.88 9.06 -25.09
N LEU A 329 -10.63 7.85 -24.57
CA LEU A 329 -9.32 7.40 -24.10
C LEU A 329 -8.31 7.24 -25.24
N ASP A 330 -8.68 6.58 -26.33
CA ASP A 330 -7.79 6.32 -27.49
C ASP A 330 -7.19 7.62 -28.04
N THR A 331 -8.03 8.66 -28.15
CA THR A 331 -7.63 9.98 -28.65
C THR A 331 -6.50 10.61 -27.83
N VAL A 332 -6.44 10.31 -26.52
CA VAL A 332 -5.48 10.92 -25.59
C VAL A 332 -4.32 9.98 -25.25
N LEU A 333 -4.55 8.66 -25.20
CA LEU A 333 -3.57 7.66 -24.78
C LEU A 333 -2.61 7.26 -25.90
N ILE A 334 -3.11 7.02 -27.12
CA ILE A 334 -2.30 6.55 -28.26
C ILE A 334 -1.06 7.43 -28.48
N PRO A 335 -1.16 8.79 -28.53
CA PRO A 335 0.00 9.64 -28.73
C PRO A 335 1.02 9.55 -27.59
N VAL A 336 0.56 9.34 -26.35
CA VAL A 336 1.43 9.25 -25.18
C VAL A 336 2.16 7.90 -25.15
N ILE A 337 1.45 6.80 -25.42
CA ILE A 337 2.02 5.45 -25.46
C ILE A 337 3.08 5.35 -26.57
N HIS A 338 2.76 5.85 -27.77
CA HIS A 338 3.68 5.84 -28.91
C HIS A 338 4.85 6.83 -28.78
N SER A 339 4.82 7.77 -27.82
CA SER A 339 5.97 8.64 -27.56
C SER A 339 7.19 7.88 -26.99
N ARG A 340 7.01 6.63 -26.56
CA ARG A 340 8.10 5.73 -26.19
C ARG A 340 8.78 5.20 -27.46
N GLY A 341 10.01 5.63 -27.71
CA GLY A 341 10.81 5.11 -28.83
C GLY A 341 11.05 3.61 -28.72
N ARG A 342 10.93 2.89 -29.84
CA ARG A 342 11.12 1.43 -29.91
C ARG A 342 12.61 1.09 -29.78
N LYS A 343 13.00 0.39 -28.70
CA LYS A 343 14.33 -0.24 -28.61
C LYS A 343 14.24 -1.65 -29.17
N ARG A 344 15.09 -1.96 -30.16
CA ARG A 344 15.06 -3.24 -30.88
C ARG A 344 15.51 -4.36 -29.92
N GLY A 345 14.63 -5.33 -29.64
CA GLY A 345 14.94 -6.52 -28.84
C GLY A 345 14.49 -6.49 -27.38
N GLU A 346 13.73 -5.49 -26.92
CA GLU A 346 13.11 -5.51 -25.59
C GLU A 346 11.79 -6.30 -25.60
N GLU A 347 11.55 -7.11 -24.57
CA GLU A 347 10.26 -7.78 -24.36
C GLU A 347 9.12 -6.75 -24.18
N PRO A 348 7.88 -7.08 -24.60
CA PRO A 348 6.75 -6.18 -24.46
C PRO A 348 6.52 -5.86 -23.00
N ILE A 349 6.48 -4.56 -22.68
CA ILE A 349 6.19 -4.10 -21.33
C ILE A 349 4.68 -4.01 -21.16
N VAL A 350 4.18 -4.76 -20.18
CA VAL A 350 2.78 -4.70 -19.75
C VAL A 350 2.74 -4.00 -18.41
N MET A 351 2.02 -2.88 -18.36
CA MET A 351 1.72 -2.16 -17.12
C MET A 351 0.22 -2.09 -16.91
N GLU A 352 -0.22 -2.24 -15.66
CA GLU A 352 -1.61 -2.07 -15.26
C GLU A 352 -1.73 -0.97 -14.20
N LEU A 353 -2.53 0.05 -14.48
CA LEU A 353 -2.74 1.23 -13.64
C LEU A 353 -4.13 1.14 -13.04
N ILE A 354 -4.24 1.31 -11.72
CA ILE A 354 -5.50 1.24 -10.99
C ILE A 354 -5.90 2.64 -10.53
N PHE A 355 -7.14 3.01 -10.81
CA PHE A 355 -7.72 4.31 -10.45
C PHE A 355 -8.99 4.14 -9.63
N TYR A 356 -9.26 5.09 -8.75
CA TYR A 356 -10.50 5.15 -7.98
C TYR A 356 -11.22 6.49 -8.20
N ILE A 357 -12.53 6.42 -8.33
CA ILE A 357 -13.44 7.57 -8.31
C ILE A 357 -14.02 7.72 -6.90
N LEU A 358 -13.70 8.82 -6.24
CA LEU A 358 -14.14 9.15 -4.88
C LEU A 358 -15.02 10.41 -4.90
N GLU A 359 -15.75 10.63 -3.81
CA GLU A 359 -16.47 11.88 -3.56
C GLU A 359 -15.50 12.97 -3.09
N ILE A 360 -15.77 14.23 -3.46
CA ILE A 360 -15.09 15.36 -2.84
C ILE A 360 -15.70 15.56 -1.44
N ILE A 361 -14.98 15.13 -0.40
CA ILE A 361 -15.32 15.47 0.98
C ILE A 361 -15.04 16.97 1.15
N THR A 362 -16.09 17.75 1.41
CA THR A 362 -16.03 19.19 1.66
C THR A 362 -15.88 19.48 3.14
#